data_AF-A0A967IR49-F1
#
_entry.id   AF-A0A967IR49-F1
#
_cell.length_a   1.000
_cell.length_b   1.000
_cell.length_c   1.000
_cell.angle_alpha   90.00
_cell.angle_beta   90.00
_cell.angle_gamma   90.00
#
_symmetry.space_group_name_H-M   'P 1'
#
loop_
_entity.id
_entity.type
_entity.pdbx_description
1 polymer ?
#
loop_
_entity_poly.entity_id
_entity_poly.type
_entity_poly.pdbx_seq_one_letter_code
_entity_poly.pdbx_strand_id
1 'polypeptide(L)' 'NVYAQAVVPVSRRATVTVGARNARVENDLTDAFAFPAGVELDDSETVGELGLSFQVDPQWRVFARRDGNFRFA' A
#
# COMPACT_ATOMS: atom_id res chain seq x y z
N ASN A 1 9.25 -7.14 3.88
CA ASN A 1 8.27 -6.04 3.65
C ASN A 1 8.97 -4.69 3.76
N VAL A 2 8.83 -3.81 2.78
CA VAL A 2 9.43 -2.47 2.75
C VAL A 2 8.34 -1.44 2.42
N TYR A 3 8.40 -0.26 3.05
CA TYR A 3 7.45 0.82 2.84
C TYR A 3 8.18 2.17 2.90
N ALA A 4 7.72 3.11 2.08
CA ALA A 4 8.12 4.50 2.13
C ALA A 4 6.94 5.41 1.78
N GLN A 5 6.86 6.56 2.44
CA GLN A 5 5.89 7.61 2.13
C GLN A 5 6.53 8.98 2.33
N ALA A 6 6.16 9.90 1.44
CA ALA A 6 6.53 11.29 1.52
C ALA A 6 5.28 12.18 1.42
N VAL A 7 5.26 13.22 2.24
CA VAL A 7 4.24 14.26 2.24
C VAL A 7 4.95 15.58 1.89
N VAL A 8 4.68 16.10 0.70
CA VAL A 8 5.42 17.23 0.14
C VAL A 8 4.49 18.45 0.04
N PRO A 9 4.78 19.55 0.76
CA PRO A 9 4.05 20.79 0.56
C PRO A 9 4.45 21.39 -0.79
N VAL A 10 3.53 21.35 -1.75
CA VAL A 10 3.74 21.92 -3.10
C VAL A 10 3.36 23.40 -3.15
N SER A 11 2.59 23.88 -2.18
CA SER A 11 2.33 25.30 -1.95
C SER A 11 1.91 25.55 -0.50
N ARG A 12 1.68 26.82 -0.13
CA ARG A 12 1.11 27.19 1.18
C ARG A 12 -0.29 26.61 1.46
N ARG A 13 -0.99 26.15 0.43
CA ARG A 13 -2.36 25.63 0.53
C ARG A 13 -2.50 24.18 0.08
N ALA A 14 -1.45 23.58 -0.48
CA ALA A 14 -1.56 22.28 -1.14
C ALA A 14 -0.43 21.35 -0.72
N THR A 15 -0.79 20.09 -0.46
CA THR A 15 0.15 19.03 -0.11
C THR A 15 -0.11 17.81 -0.99
N VAL A 16 0.96 17.20 -1.48
CA VAL A 16 0.90 15.93 -2.21
C VAL A 16 1.49 14.84 -1.34
N THR A 17 0.79 13.71 -1.25
CA THR A 17 1.28 12.50 -0.61
C THR A 17 1.58 11.46 -1.67
N VAL A 18 2.75 10.84 -1.59
CA VAL A 18 3.12 9.68 -2.41
C VAL A 18 3.65 8.59 -1.49
N GLY A 19 3.29 7.34 -1.77
CA GLY A 19 3.78 6.22 -0.99
C GLY A 19 3.83 4.94 -1.81
N ALA A 20 4.65 4.00 -1.35
CA ALA A 20 4.71 2.66 -1.91
C ALA A 20 5.01 1.64 -0.81
N ARG A 21 4.41 0.46 -0.93
CA ARG A 21 4.67 -0.70 -0.08
C ARG A 21 4.94 -1.91 -0.96
N ASN A 22 6.07 -2.55 -0.74
CA ASN A 22 6.37 -3.88 -1.26
C ASN A 22 6.23 -4.90 -0.10
N ALA A 23 5.48 -5.95 -0.35
CA ALA A 23 5.32 -7.05 0.59
C ALA A 23 5.68 -8.38 -0.07
N ARG A 24 6.19 -9.30 0.75
CA ARG A 24 6.43 -10.69 0.36
C ARG A 24 5.83 -11.60 1.42
N VAL A 25 5.24 -12.69 0.98
CA VAL A 25 4.83 -13.80 1.83
C VAL A 25 5.52 -15.06 1.36
N GLU A 26 6.04 -15.82 2.31
CA GLU A 26 6.60 -17.15 2.11
C GLU A 26 5.85 -18.06 3.10
N ASN A 27 5.18 -19.11 2.61
CA ASN A 27 4.46 -20.08 3.42
C ASN A 27 4.73 -21.51 2.94
N ASP A 28 5.05 -22.39 3.88
CA ASP A 28 5.09 -23.83 3.65
C ASP A 28 3.79 -24.46 4.16
N LEU A 29 2.97 -24.98 3.26
CA LEU A 29 1.73 -25.68 3.56
C LEU A 29 1.95 -27.18 3.46
N THR A 30 1.74 -27.89 4.56
CA THR A 30 1.72 -29.35 4.57
C THR A 30 0.38 -29.82 5.14
N ASP A 31 -0.38 -30.56 4.34
CA ASP A 31 -1.66 -31.12 4.75
C ASP A 31 -1.77 -32.57 4.27
N ALA A 32 -2.13 -33.50 5.17
CA ALA A 32 -2.10 -34.93 4.86
C ALA A 32 -3.10 -35.36 3.75
N PHE A 33 -4.06 -34.50 3.39
CA PHE A 33 -5.09 -34.78 2.39
C PHE A 33 -4.96 -33.92 1.13
N ALA A 34 -4.85 -32.60 1.29
CA ALA A 34 -4.78 -31.63 0.20
C ALA A 34 -3.35 -31.37 -0.31
N PHE A 35 -2.34 -31.42 0.58
CA PHE A 35 -0.93 -31.15 0.24
C PHE A 35 0.01 -32.17 0.89
N PRO A 36 -0.15 -33.48 0.60
CA PRO A 36 0.59 -34.54 1.30
C PRO A 36 2.10 -34.55 0.98
N ALA A 37 2.49 -33.93 -0.13
CA ALA A 37 3.89 -33.71 -0.51
C ALA A 37 4.42 -32.32 -0.08
N GLY A 38 3.59 -31.52 0.60
CA GLY A 38 3.86 -30.11 0.87
C GLY A 38 3.68 -29.22 -0.36
N VAL A 39 3.45 -27.93 -0.15
CA VAL A 39 3.53 -26.88 -1.17
C VAL A 39 4.11 -25.60 -0.56
N GLU A 40 4.98 -24.94 -1.31
CA GLU A 40 5.56 -23.64 -0.94
C GLU A 40 4.83 -22.53 -1.70
N LEU A 41 4.37 -21.50 -0.99
CA LEU A 41 3.80 -20.29 -1.54
C LEU A 41 4.77 -19.14 -1.30
N ASP A 42 5.45 -18.70 -2.35
CA ASP A 42 6.23 -17.46 -2.37
C ASP A 42 5.56 -16.47 -3.33
N ASP A 43 5.10 -15.35 -2.80
CA ASP A 43 4.47 -14.29 -3.58
C ASP A 43 4.88 -12.91 -3.07
N SER A 44 4.95 -11.95 -3.99
CA SER A 44 5.32 -10.58 -3.67
C SER A 44 4.43 -9.57 -4.39
N GLU A 45 3.94 -8.60 -3.63
CA GLU A 45 2.99 -7.61 -4.09
C GLU A 45 3.49 -6.20 -3.81
N THR A 46 3.27 -5.29 -4.76
CA THR A 46 3.63 -3.87 -4.63
C THR A 46 2.44 -2.98 -4.88
N VAL A 47 2.13 -2.13 -3.91
CA VAL A 47 1.03 -1.16 -3.99
C VAL A 47 1.52 0.26 -3.78
N GLY A 48 0.89 1.19 -4.50
CA GLY A 48 1.16 2.62 -4.40
C GLY A 48 0.03 3.39 -3.74
N GLU A 49 0.39 4.55 -3.20
CA GLU A 49 -0.51 5.57 -2.67
C GLU A 49 -0.22 6.90 -3.39
N LEU A 50 -1.29 7.61 -3.76
CA LEU A 50 -1.24 8.99 -4.21
C LEU A 50 -2.36 9.80 -3.53
N GLY A 51 -2.00 10.93 -2.94
CA GLY A 51 -2.93 11.83 -2.27
C GLY A 51 -2.70 13.29 -2.66
N LEU A 52 -3.78 14.05 -2.73
CA LEU A 52 -3.77 15.50 -2.84
C LEU A 52 -4.65 16.09 -1.74
N SER A 53 -4.14 17.08 -1.03
CA SER A 53 -4.90 17.86 -0.07
C SER A 53 -4.78 19.35 -0.37
N PHE A 54 -5.90 20.06 -0.34
CA PHE A 54 -5.98 21.49 -0.63
C PHE A 54 -6.80 22.24 0.43
N GLN A 55 -6.20 23.28 1.01
CA GLN A 55 -6.84 24.21 1.91
C GLN A 55 -7.57 25.29 1.10
N VAL A 56 -8.89 25.27 1.13
CA VAL A 56 -9.73 26.25 0.41
C VAL A 56 -9.69 27.59 1.15
N ASP A 57 -9.90 27.55 2.46
CA ASP A 57 -9.83 28.67 3.41
C ASP A 57 -9.42 28.13 4.80
N PRO A 58 -9.23 28.95 5.85
CA PRO A 58 -8.79 28.43 7.16
C PRO A 58 -9.70 27.38 7.82
N GLN A 59 -10.96 27.28 7.41
CA GLN A 59 -11.97 26.38 7.96
C GLN A 59 -12.21 25.14 7.08
N TRP A 60 -11.91 25.22 5.78
CA TRP A 60 -12.18 24.14 4.82
C TRP A 60 -10.94 23.56 4.16
N ARG A 61 -10.88 22.22 4.17
CA ARG A 61 -9.89 21.41 3.45
C ARG A 61 -10.59 20.33 2.65
N VAL A 62 -10.20 20.20 1.38
CA VAL A 62 -10.64 19.13 0.50
C VAL A 62 -9.47 18.20 0.20
N PHE A 63 -9.76 16.93 -0.06
CA PHE A 63 -8.73 15.96 -0.42
C PHE A 63 -9.26 14.91 -1.39
N ALA A 64 -8.33 14.34 -2.15
CA ALA A 64 -8.55 13.17 -2.99
C ALA A 64 -7.40 12.20 -2.78
N ARG A 65 -7.71 10.90 -2.75
CA ARG A 65 -6.71 9.85 -2.52
C ARG A 65 -7.02 8.63 -3.38
N ARG A 66 -5.96 8.00 -3.88
CA ARG A 66 -5.98 6.71 -4.57
C ARG A 66 -4.97 5.78 -3.89
N ASP A 67 -5.44 4.64 -3.44
CA ASP A 67 -4.61 3.59 -2.84
C ASP A 67 -4.75 2.27 -3.57
N GLY A 68 -3.64 1.57 -3.71
CA GLY A 68 -3.62 0.15 -3.99
C GLY A 68 -3.67 -0.67 -2.70
N ASN A 69 -4.33 -1.81 -2.75
CA ASN A 69 -4.27 -2.84 -1.71
C ASN A 69 -4.17 -4.22 -2.35
N PHE A 70 -3.63 -5.19 -1.61
CA PHE A 70 -3.48 -6.57 -2.06
C PHE A 70 -3.94 -7.54 -0.97
N ARG A 71 -4.25 -8.77 -1.37
CA ARG A 71 -4.27 -9.93 -0.49
C ARG A 71 -3.48 -11.03 -1.18
N PHE A 72 -2.62 -11.71 -0.43
CA PHE A 72 -2.00 -12.93 -0.92
C PHE A 72 -3.05 -14.05 -0.93
N ALA A 73 -2.96 -14.95 -1.92
CA ALA A 73 -3.91 -16.03 -2.13
C ALA A 73 -3.54 -17.29 -1.34
#